data_AF-A0A1V0GFD8-F1
#
_entry.id   AF-A0A1V0GFD8-F1
#
_cell.length_a   1.000
_cell.length_b   1.000
_cell.length_c   1.000
_cell.angle_alpha   90.00
_cell.angle_beta   90.00
_cell.angle_gamma   90.00
#
_symmetry.space_group_name_H-M   'P 1'
#
loop_
_entity.id
_entity.type
_entity.pdbx_description
1 polymer ?
#
loop_
_entity_poly.entity_id
_entity_poly.type
_entity_poly.pdbx_seq_one_letter_code
_entity_poly.pdbx_strand_id
1 'polypeptide(L)'
;MINLEFYKTLAKIFCGDETELFTYKTGPQLVDFFNSYFGFSDVYRQGFPTRWVYVNDKLLSFSETGKLDLFFSIILSKQYLLTERQKGEVDSLEYQQKVLTELNKVCSIYSLYLSKKGNEFFLVETDQDLVAIGKGGFADIFLQKSTGLVLKKLNEDSVRHESLRSRFRREFEITKSCSDIESIINVYDFNIDNYSYTMEKADFTLANYIKESELPDESKFNILRQILHTISLVHKRGILHRDLSPTNIFFINGIIKVADFGLGKNINILTSHQTIDTASFGQLFYCAPEQLTLLKEADKSSDVYSLGRIINFVMTGDPNNFSHTLRSISTKATNIDPNYRYENATDMLNGLNSWLRIRSHESFKEKIWEKINQGIFDNDIENYIYEMSEKDLCLSCINKGTRFTECLLSFMNLDDSHATYIIQKIDSNYVQYIKRFEDADPFASLAYEILKGHFSYNVNEVAAYILKYVAYDINRFNAQHKIERLINKGVEPLIETILER
;
A
#
# COMPACT_ATOMS: atom_id res chain seq x y z
N MET A 1 -35.38 -22.53 -6.72
CA MET A 1 -35.66 -23.98 -6.84
C MET A 1 -34.71 -24.52 -7.88
N ILE A 2 -33.89 -25.50 -7.50
CA ILE A 2 -32.79 -25.99 -8.33
C ILE A 2 -33.34 -26.73 -9.56
N ASN A 3 -32.65 -26.59 -10.70
CA ASN A 3 -33.03 -27.21 -11.97
C ASN A 3 -33.13 -28.75 -11.83
N LEU A 4 -34.21 -29.36 -12.32
CA LEU A 4 -34.42 -30.81 -12.24
C LEU A 4 -33.30 -31.63 -12.92
N GLU A 5 -32.68 -31.10 -13.98
CA GLU A 5 -31.60 -31.80 -14.68
C GLU A 5 -30.31 -31.87 -13.84
N PHE A 6 -30.11 -30.95 -12.88
CA PHE A 6 -28.99 -31.02 -11.94
C PHE A 6 -29.00 -32.32 -11.13
N TYR A 7 -30.17 -32.70 -10.58
CA TYR A 7 -30.30 -33.91 -9.78
C TYR A 7 -30.03 -35.17 -10.59
N LYS A 8 -30.43 -35.17 -11.87
CA LYS A 8 -30.17 -36.27 -12.79
C LYS A 8 -28.68 -36.39 -13.13
N THR A 9 -28.00 -35.29 -13.43
CA THR A 9 -26.53 -35.30 -13.63
C THR A 9 -25.82 -35.78 -12.36
N LEU A 10 -26.17 -35.22 -11.20
CA LEU A 10 -25.58 -35.58 -9.92
C LEU A 10 -25.81 -37.07 -9.57
N ALA A 11 -27.01 -37.59 -9.84
CA ALA A 11 -27.35 -38.98 -9.61
C ALA A 11 -26.46 -39.93 -10.42
N LYS A 12 -26.24 -39.63 -11.70
CA LYS A 12 -25.37 -40.45 -12.56
C LYS A 12 -23.91 -40.38 -12.15
N ILE A 13 -23.43 -39.20 -11.75
CA ILE A 13 -22.07 -39.04 -11.20
C ILE A 13 -21.89 -39.89 -9.95
N PHE A 14 -22.84 -39.81 -9.01
CA PHE A 14 -22.78 -40.58 -7.76
C PHE A 14 -22.86 -42.10 -7.99
N CYS A 15 -23.66 -42.55 -8.96
CA CYS A 15 -23.74 -43.95 -9.39
C CYS A 15 -22.42 -44.50 -9.97
N GLY A 16 -21.48 -43.61 -10.35
CA GLY A 16 -20.28 -43.95 -11.11
C GLY A 16 -20.58 -44.22 -12.60
N ASP A 17 -21.67 -43.64 -13.12
CA ASP A 17 -22.09 -43.80 -14.52
C ASP A 17 -21.52 -42.71 -15.42
N GLU A 18 -21.27 -41.54 -14.85
CA GLU A 18 -20.67 -40.38 -15.52
C GLU A 18 -19.48 -39.90 -14.70
N THR A 19 -18.35 -39.62 -15.35
CA THR A 19 -17.07 -39.21 -14.74
C THR A 19 -16.39 -40.29 -13.87
N GLU A 20 -15.07 -40.23 -13.71
CA GLU A 20 -14.31 -41.14 -12.83
C GLU A 20 -14.25 -40.63 -11.38
N LEU A 21 -15.27 -39.86 -10.94
CA LEU A 21 -15.30 -39.24 -9.62
C LEU A 21 -15.73 -40.18 -8.51
N PHE A 22 -16.62 -41.12 -8.81
CA PHE A 22 -17.07 -42.14 -7.89
C PHE A 22 -16.98 -43.50 -8.55
N THR A 23 -16.73 -44.54 -7.77
CA THR A 23 -16.74 -45.91 -8.25
C THR A 23 -18.16 -46.36 -8.60
N TYR A 24 -18.26 -47.28 -9.55
CA TYR A 24 -19.53 -47.88 -9.96
C TYR A 24 -20.23 -48.55 -8.77
N LYS A 25 -21.48 -48.17 -8.52
CA LYS A 25 -22.32 -48.75 -7.45
C LYS A 25 -23.44 -49.59 -8.04
N THR A 26 -23.64 -50.79 -7.51
CA THR A 26 -24.79 -51.65 -7.81
C THR A 26 -26.07 -51.14 -7.15
N GLY A 27 -27.23 -51.60 -7.62
CA GLY A 27 -28.53 -51.25 -7.03
C GLY A 27 -28.63 -51.52 -5.53
N PRO A 28 -28.22 -52.71 -5.03
CA PRO A 28 -28.16 -52.98 -3.58
C PRO A 28 -27.25 -52.01 -2.82
N GLN A 29 -26.06 -51.70 -3.33
CA GLN A 29 -25.12 -50.77 -2.68
C GLN A 29 -25.70 -49.35 -2.56
N LEU A 30 -26.46 -48.90 -3.58
CA LEU A 30 -27.16 -47.61 -3.53
C LEU A 30 -28.28 -47.64 -2.48
N VAL A 31 -29.07 -48.71 -2.43
CA VAL A 31 -30.11 -48.88 -1.40
C VAL A 31 -29.51 -48.87 0.01
N ASP A 32 -28.42 -49.62 0.22
CA ASP A 32 -27.72 -49.67 1.50
C ASP A 32 -27.18 -48.30 1.92
N PHE A 33 -26.63 -47.54 0.98
CA PHE A 33 -26.16 -46.16 1.23
C PHE A 33 -27.30 -45.29 1.76
N PHE A 34 -28.43 -45.22 1.05
CA PHE A 34 -29.55 -44.37 1.45
C PHE A 34 -30.22 -44.85 2.75
N ASN A 35 -30.36 -46.15 2.95
CA ASN A 35 -30.88 -46.70 4.20
C ASN A 35 -29.97 -46.36 5.39
N SER A 36 -28.64 -46.52 5.23
CA SER A 36 -27.66 -46.32 6.31
C SER A 36 -27.49 -44.85 6.68
N TYR A 37 -27.37 -43.97 5.69
CA TYR A 37 -27.03 -42.56 5.93
C TYR A 37 -28.25 -41.66 6.11
N PHE A 38 -29.42 -42.04 5.58
CA PHE A 38 -30.62 -41.19 5.56
C PHE A 38 -31.85 -41.83 6.18
N GLY A 39 -31.75 -43.07 6.67
CA GLY A 39 -32.81 -43.76 7.41
C GLY A 39 -33.96 -44.25 6.54
N PHE A 40 -33.73 -44.48 5.24
CA PHE A 40 -34.72 -45.14 4.39
C PHE A 40 -34.85 -46.64 4.73
N SER A 41 -35.89 -47.29 4.20
CA SER A 41 -36.14 -48.73 4.35
C SER A 41 -36.46 -49.38 3.01
N ASP A 42 -35.75 -48.96 1.97
CA ASP A 42 -35.96 -49.48 0.61
C ASP A 42 -35.37 -50.89 0.48
N VAL A 43 -35.97 -51.70 -0.41
CA VAL A 43 -35.53 -53.08 -0.69
C VAL A 43 -35.35 -53.28 -2.18
N TYR A 44 -34.13 -53.62 -2.60
CA TYR A 44 -33.82 -53.89 -4.01
C TYR A 44 -34.44 -55.23 -4.46
N ARG A 45 -35.35 -55.20 -5.45
CA ARG A 45 -36.10 -56.38 -5.93
C ARG A 45 -36.48 -56.28 -7.41
N GLN A 46 -37.11 -57.30 -7.98
CA GLN A 46 -37.57 -57.25 -9.38
C GLN A 46 -38.55 -56.09 -9.59
N GLY A 47 -38.36 -55.33 -10.67
CA GLY A 47 -39.13 -54.11 -10.96
C GLY A 47 -38.60 -52.84 -10.28
N PHE A 48 -37.44 -52.89 -9.63
CA PHE A 48 -36.80 -51.70 -9.05
C PHE A 48 -36.42 -50.67 -10.15
N PRO A 49 -36.49 -49.36 -9.87
CA PRO A 49 -36.04 -48.34 -10.82
C PRO A 49 -34.58 -48.55 -11.24
N THR A 50 -34.20 -47.98 -12.39
CA THR A 50 -32.79 -47.96 -12.77
C THR A 50 -31.98 -47.19 -11.71
N ARG A 51 -30.69 -47.52 -11.58
CA ARG A 51 -29.82 -46.97 -10.52
C ARG A 51 -29.89 -45.45 -10.43
N TRP A 52 -29.66 -44.76 -11.55
CA TRP A 52 -29.70 -43.30 -11.56
C TRP A 52 -31.10 -42.73 -11.30
N VAL A 53 -32.18 -43.39 -11.71
CA VAL A 53 -33.56 -42.94 -11.40
C VAL A 53 -33.81 -43.02 -9.90
N TYR A 54 -33.44 -44.14 -9.27
CA TYR A 54 -33.57 -44.31 -7.83
C TYR A 54 -32.80 -43.22 -7.06
N VAL A 55 -31.54 -42.95 -7.44
CA VAL A 55 -30.74 -41.89 -6.81
C VAL A 55 -31.34 -40.51 -7.05
N ASN A 56 -31.78 -40.22 -8.28
CA ASN A 56 -32.41 -38.94 -8.62
C ASN A 56 -33.65 -38.68 -7.74
N ASP A 57 -34.51 -39.67 -7.55
CA ASP A 57 -35.71 -39.54 -6.72
C ASP A 57 -35.35 -39.24 -5.25
N LYS A 58 -34.27 -39.85 -4.73
CA LYS A 58 -33.75 -39.54 -3.39
C LYS A 58 -33.23 -38.11 -3.31
N LEU A 59 -32.43 -37.67 -4.28
CA LEU A 59 -31.89 -36.31 -4.29
C LEU A 59 -32.98 -35.24 -4.43
N LEU A 60 -34.03 -35.50 -5.21
CA LEU A 60 -35.21 -34.63 -5.27
C LEU A 60 -35.90 -34.52 -3.91
N SER A 61 -36.13 -35.66 -3.23
CA SER A 61 -36.69 -35.65 -1.87
C SER A 61 -35.81 -34.90 -0.86
N PHE A 62 -34.49 -34.87 -1.07
CA PHE A 62 -33.57 -34.10 -0.23
C PHE A 62 -33.68 -32.61 -0.44
N SER A 63 -34.05 -32.16 -1.64
CA SER A 63 -34.35 -30.76 -1.88
C SER A 63 -35.54 -30.27 -1.06
N GLU A 64 -36.55 -31.12 -0.88
CA GLU A 64 -37.76 -30.78 -0.11
C GLU A 64 -37.51 -30.86 1.40
N THR A 65 -36.61 -31.74 1.83
CA THR A 65 -36.33 -32.02 3.25
C THR A 65 -35.07 -31.34 3.80
N GLY A 66 -34.37 -30.53 2.98
CA GLY A 66 -33.15 -29.83 3.38
C GLY A 66 -31.95 -30.75 3.63
N LYS A 67 -31.92 -31.95 3.01
CA LYS A 67 -30.89 -32.98 3.23
C LYS A 67 -29.76 -32.98 2.19
N LEU A 68 -29.77 -32.05 1.23
CA LEU A 68 -28.75 -31.98 0.17
C LEU A 68 -27.36 -31.67 0.73
N ASP A 69 -27.24 -30.72 1.65
CA ASP A 69 -25.96 -30.38 2.28
C ASP A 69 -25.37 -31.57 3.06
N LEU A 70 -26.24 -32.32 3.74
CA LEU A 70 -25.83 -33.56 4.41
C LEU A 70 -25.33 -34.60 3.41
N PHE A 71 -26.00 -34.75 2.26
CA PHE A 71 -25.53 -35.63 1.20
C PHE A 71 -24.15 -35.25 0.69
N PHE A 72 -23.90 -33.97 0.37
CA PHE A 72 -22.57 -33.52 -0.04
C PHE A 72 -21.54 -33.72 1.06
N SER A 73 -21.90 -33.42 2.32
CA SER A 73 -21.02 -33.61 3.48
C SER A 73 -20.59 -35.06 3.66
N ILE A 74 -21.48 -36.02 3.40
CA ILE A 74 -21.19 -37.45 3.47
C ILE A 74 -20.29 -37.87 2.32
N ILE A 75 -20.69 -37.60 1.06
CA ILE A 75 -19.96 -38.13 -0.11
C ILE A 75 -18.59 -37.48 -0.30
N LEU A 76 -18.39 -36.27 0.23
CA LEU A 76 -17.11 -35.59 0.25
C LEU A 76 -16.32 -35.84 1.54
N SER A 77 -16.87 -36.55 2.54
CA SER A 77 -16.14 -36.83 3.77
C SER A 77 -14.90 -37.69 3.50
N LYS A 78 -13.83 -37.47 4.28
CA LYS A 78 -12.60 -38.29 4.18
C LYS A 78 -12.92 -39.78 4.35
N GLN A 79 -13.80 -40.12 5.30
CA GLN A 79 -14.19 -41.49 5.56
C GLN A 79 -14.87 -42.14 4.36
N TYR A 80 -15.80 -41.45 3.71
CA TYR A 80 -16.49 -41.97 2.53
C TYR A 80 -15.54 -42.11 1.33
N LEU A 81 -14.72 -41.10 1.06
CA LEU A 81 -13.77 -41.14 -0.06
C LEU A 81 -12.69 -42.23 0.12
N LEU A 82 -12.33 -42.57 1.37
CA LEU A 82 -11.49 -43.73 1.67
C LEU A 82 -12.20 -45.07 1.40
N THR A 83 -13.53 -45.13 1.46
CA THR A 83 -14.26 -46.35 1.03
C THR A 83 -14.38 -46.46 -0.49
N GLU A 84 -14.37 -45.34 -1.20
CA GLU A 84 -14.36 -45.29 -2.67
C GLU A 84 -12.98 -45.69 -3.26
N ARG A 85 -11.91 -45.71 -2.46
CA ARG A 85 -10.56 -46.13 -2.89
C ARG A 85 -9.91 -47.12 -1.93
N GLN A 86 -9.33 -48.19 -2.46
CA GLN A 86 -8.46 -49.09 -1.70
C GLN A 86 -7.03 -48.50 -1.44
N LYS A 87 -6.89 -47.21 -1.05
CA LYS A 87 -5.59 -46.54 -0.82
C LYS A 87 -5.59 -45.59 0.40
N GLY A 88 -4.39 -45.30 0.93
CA GLY A 88 -4.14 -44.68 2.25
C GLY A 88 -4.40 -43.17 2.40
N GLU A 89 -4.13 -42.64 3.61
CA GLU A 89 -4.64 -41.33 4.08
C GLU A 89 -4.12 -40.07 3.36
N VAL A 90 -2.87 -40.03 2.89
CA VAL A 90 -2.29 -38.81 2.25
C VAL A 90 -2.93 -38.53 0.87
N ASP A 91 -3.34 -39.58 0.15
CA ASP A 91 -4.05 -39.52 -1.14
C ASP A 91 -5.50 -38.97 -0.99
N SER A 92 -6.08 -39.05 0.23
CA SER A 92 -7.49 -38.74 0.46
C SER A 92 -7.85 -37.25 0.40
N LEU A 93 -6.94 -36.36 0.83
CA LEU A 93 -7.18 -34.91 0.80
C LEU A 93 -7.04 -34.34 -0.62
N GLU A 94 -6.00 -34.78 -1.35
CA GLU A 94 -5.82 -34.41 -2.75
C GLU A 94 -6.98 -34.91 -3.61
N TYR A 95 -7.45 -36.12 -3.35
CA TYR A 95 -8.63 -36.66 -4.01
C TYR A 95 -9.93 -35.94 -3.62
N GLN A 96 -10.15 -35.61 -2.33
CA GLN A 96 -11.29 -34.77 -1.92
C GLN A 96 -11.29 -33.44 -2.69
N GLN A 97 -10.13 -32.79 -2.81
CA GLN A 97 -10.01 -31.54 -3.55
C GLN A 97 -10.31 -31.73 -5.04
N LYS A 98 -9.85 -32.84 -5.65
CA LYS A 98 -10.16 -33.20 -7.04
C LYS A 98 -11.67 -33.41 -7.25
N VAL A 99 -12.31 -34.22 -6.40
CA VAL A 99 -13.76 -34.49 -6.48
C VAL A 99 -14.56 -33.20 -6.28
N LEU A 100 -14.20 -32.38 -5.29
CA LEU A 100 -14.84 -31.08 -5.07
C LEU A 100 -14.70 -30.16 -6.29
N THR A 101 -13.52 -30.12 -6.91
CA THR A 101 -13.26 -29.27 -8.09
C THR A 101 -14.14 -29.68 -9.27
N GLU A 102 -14.22 -30.99 -9.57
CA GLU A 102 -15.03 -31.48 -10.68
C GLU A 102 -16.53 -31.38 -10.40
N LEU A 103 -16.98 -31.64 -9.16
CA LEU A 103 -18.37 -31.40 -8.78
C LEU A 103 -18.74 -29.91 -8.88
N ASN A 104 -17.83 -29.00 -8.53
CA ASN A 104 -18.07 -27.57 -8.68
C ASN A 104 -18.18 -27.13 -10.15
N LYS A 105 -17.48 -27.79 -11.09
CA LYS A 105 -17.71 -27.57 -12.53
C LYS A 105 -19.14 -27.94 -12.92
N VAL A 106 -19.66 -29.07 -12.45
CA VAL A 106 -21.05 -29.50 -12.69
C VAL A 106 -22.03 -28.53 -12.03
N CYS A 107 -21.82 -28.16 -10.77
CA CYS A 107 -22.68 -27.22 -10.05
C CYS A 107 -22.75 -25.86 -10.76
N SER A 108 -21.63 -25.37 -11.31
CA SER A 108 -21.57 -24.08 -12.00
C SER A 108 -22.49 -23.98 -13.22
N ILE A 109 -22.75 -25.09 -13.93
CA ILE A 109 -23.67 -25.14 -15.08
C ILE A 109 -25.10 -24.73 -14.65
N TYR A 110 -25.44 -25.02 -13.40
CA TYR A 110 -26.77 -24.81 -12.83
C TYR A 110 -26.82 -23.63 -11.86
N SER A 111 -25.83 -22.74 -11.88
CA SER A 111 -25.74 -21.59 -10.95
C SER A 111 -25.65 -22.04 -9.48
N LEU A 112 -24.84 -23.06 -9.23
CA LEU A 112 -24.60 -23.61 -7.89
C LEU A 112 -23.11 -23.71 -7.60
N TYR A 113 -22.76 -23.75 -6.31
CA TYR A 113 -21.40 -23.98 -5.83
C TYR A 113 -21.42 -24.75 -4.51
N LEU A 114 -20.44 -25.62 -4.30
CA LEU A 114 -20.22 -26.34 -3.05
C LEU A 114 -19.21 -25.58 -2.20
N SER A 115 -19.73 -24.91 -1.17
CA SER A 115 -18.93 -24.23 -0.14
C SER A 115 -18.60 -25.19 1.00
N LYS A 116 -17.39 -25.09 1.58
CA LYS A 116 -16.94 -25.92 2.70
C LYS A 116 -16.85 -25.07 3.97
N LYS A 117 -17.46 -25.54 5.06
CA LYS A 117 -17.34 -24.93 6.40
C LYS A 117 -17.01 -26.01 7.42
N GLY A 118 -15.78 -25.99 7.94
CA GLY A 118 -15.27 -27.09 8.76
C GLY A 118 -15.21 -28.39 7.97
N ASN A 119 -15.95 -29.41 8.42
CA ASN A 119 -16.07 -30.71 7.75
C ASN A 119 -17.37 -30.86 6.92
N GLU A 120 -18.19 -29.82 6.87
CA GLU A 120 -19.48 -29.84 6.18
C GLU A 120 -19.39 -29.10 4.84
N PHE A 121 -20.21 -29.54 3.89
CA PHE A 121 -20.33 -28.98 2.55
C PHE A 121 -21.76 -28.51 2.29
N PHE A 122 -21.89 -27.32 1.74
CA PHE A 122 -23.15 -26.62 1.52
C PHE A 122 -23.31 -26.30 0.04
N LEU A 123 -24.46 -26.63 -0.54
CA LEU A 123 -24.81 -26.24 -1.89
C LEU A 123 -25.45 -24.86 -1.88
N VAL A 124 -24.77 -23.88 -2.45
CA VAL A 124 -25.21 -22.48 -2.50
C VAL A 124 -25.53 -22.07 -3.94
N GLU A 125 -26.57 -21.26 -4.12
CA GLU A 125 -26.84 -20.61 -5.41
C GLU A 125 -25.76 -19.56 -5.70
N THR A 126 -25.27 -19.55 -6.93
CA THR A 126 -24.33 -18.54 -7.43
C THR A 126 -25.04 -17.58 -8.37
N ASP A 127 -24.71 -16.31 -8.25
CA ASP A 127 -25.16 -15.30 -9.19
C ASP A 127 -24.29 -15.40 -10.46
N GLN A 128 -24.86 -15.92 -11.57
CA GLN A 128 -24.12 -16.06 -12.84
C GLN A 128 -23.72 -14.72 -13.45
N ASP A 129 -24.35 -13.63 -13.01
CA ASP A 129 -23.99 -12.27 -13.40
C ASP A 129 -22.65 -11.85 -12.76
N LEU A 130 -22.23 -12.49 -11.67
CA LEU A 130 -21.01 -12.17 -10.94
C LEU A 130 -19.85 -13.09 -11.32
N VAL A 131 -18.72 -12.50 -11.71
CA VAL A 131 -17.44 -13.19 -11.90
C VAL A 131 -16.50 -12.73 -10.81
N ALA A 132 -15.99 -13.63 -9.97
CA ALA A 132 -14.96 -13.26 -9.00
C ALA A 132 -13.69 -12.78 -9.72
N ILE A 133 -13.25 -11.55 -9.42
CA ILE A 133 -12.05 -10.95 -10.02
C ILE A 133 -10.98 -10.63 -8.97
N GLY A 134 -11.32 -10.70 -7.68
CA GLY A 134 -10.37 -10.50 -6.60
C GLY A 134 -10.94 -10.92 -5.26
N LYS A 135 -10.05 -11.28 -4.33
CA LYS A 135 -10.38 -11.59 -2.94
C LYS A 135 -9.50 -10.74 -2.04
N GLY A 136 -10.10 -9.82 -1.30
CA GLY A 136 -9.42 -9.00 -0.30
C GLY A 136 -9.56 -9.60 1.10
N GLY A 137 -8.86 -9.01 2.08
CA GLY A 137 -8.90 -9.48 3.46
C GLY A 137 -10.29 -9.40 4.11
N PHE A 138 -11.10 -8.39 3.76
CA PHE A 138 -12.44 -8.18 4.34
C PHE A 138 -13.58 -8.17 3.32
N ALA A 139 -13.26 -8.08 2.02
CA ALA A 139 -14.26 -7.98 0.96
C ALA A 139 -13.86 -8.81 -0.26
N ASP A 140 -14.86 -9.43 -0.88
CA ASP A 140 -14.76 -10.11 -2.15
C ASP A 140 -15.14 -9.15 -3.29
N ILE A 141 -14.44 -9.24 -4.42
CA ILE A 141 -14.60 -8.35 -5.57
C ILE A 141 -15.10 -9.16 -6.77
N PHE A 142 -16.21 -8.72 -7.36
CA PHE A 142 -16.85 -9.37 -8.49
C PHE A 142 -17.03 -8.39 -9.66
N LEU A 143 -16.83 -8.85 -10.89
CA LEU A 143 -17.32 -8.16 -12.08
C LEU A 143 -18.76 -8.58 -12.32
N GLN A 144 -19.66 -7.61 -12.42
CA GLN A 144 -21.04 -7.82 -12.83
C GLN A 144 -21.13 -7.75 -14.36
N LYS A 145 -21.49 -8.85 -15.03
CA LYS A 145 -21.49 -8.95 -16.50
C LYS A 145 -22.54 -8.05 -17.14
N SER A 146 -23.73 -7.96 -16.55
CA SER A 146 -24.88 -7.24 -17.08
C SER A 146 -24.67 -5.74 -17.15
N THR A 147 -23.95 -5.18 -16.18
CA THR A 147 -23.69 -3.73 -16.07
C THR A 147 -22.26 -3.34 -16.45
N GLY A 148 -21.32 -4.29 -16.41
CA GLY A 148 -19.88 -4.02 -16.54
C GLY A 148 -19.25 -3.40 -15.28
N LEU A 149 -20.02 -3.22 -14.21
CA LEU A 149 -19.55 -2.64 -12.95
C LEU A 149 -18.85 -3.66 -12.05
N VAL A 150 -18.06 -3.17 -11.11
CA VAL A 150 -17.43 -4.01 -10.08
C VAL A 150 -18.27 -3.96 -8.80
N LEU A 151 -18.68 -5.11 -8.29
CA LEU A 151 -19.32 -5.27 -7.00
C LEU A 151 -18.27 -5.57 -5.94
N LYS A 152 -18.14 -4.69 -4.95
CA LYS A 152 -17.35 -4.93 -3.74
C LYS A 152 -18.31 -5.37 -2.63
N LYS A 153 -18.12 -6.58 -2.11
CA LYS A 153 -19.02 -7.20 -1.13
C LYS A 153 -18.24 -7.64 0.10
N LEU A 154 -18.70 -7.27 1.28
CA LEU A 154 -18.09 -7.70 2.53
C LEU A 154 -18.17 -9.24 2.66
N ASN A 155 -17.07 -9.90 3.00
CA ASN A 155 -17.02 -11.37 3.07
C ASN A 155 -17.81 -11.91 4.27
N GLU A 156 -18.20 -13.19 4.24
CA GLU A 156 -19.11 -13.76 5.24
C GLU A 156 -18.62 -13.65 6.70
N ASP A 157 -17.32 -13.76 6.92
CA ASP A 157 -16.73 -13.62 8.25
C ASP A 157 -16.78 -12.15 8.69
N SER A 158 -16.44 -11.23 7.80
CA SER A 158 -16.41 -9.79 8.07
C SER A 158 -17.80 -9.21 8.31
N VAL A 159 -18.82 -9.70 7.60
CA VAL A 159 -20.23 -9.29 7.77
C VAL A 159 -20.72 -9.53 9.19
N ARG A 160 -20.17 -10.50 9.94
CA ARG A 160 -20.60 -10.75 11.32
C ARG A 160 -20.11 -9.69 12.30
N HIS A 161 -19.08 -8.93 11.96
CA HIS A 161 -18.50 -7.91 12.81
C HIS A 161 -19.11 -6.53 12.55
N GLU A 162 -19.87 -6.01 13.51
CA GLU A 162 -20.52 -4.69 13.40
C GLU A 162 -19.53 -3.55 13.09
N SER A 163 -18.33 -3.62 13.68
CA SER A 163 -17.27 -2.65 13.43
C SER A 163 -16.81 -2.64 11.97
N LEU A 164 -16.74 -3.80 11.30
CA LEU A 164 -16.37 -3.90 9.88
C LEU A 164 -17.51 -3.43 8.98
N ARG A 165 -18.76 -3.79 9.30
CA ARG A 165 -19.94 -3.28 8.60
C ARG A 165 -20.03 -1.76 8.62
N SER A 166 -19.83 -1.15 9.78
CA SER A 166 -19.84 0.30 9.95
C SER A 166 -18.73 0.98 9.15
N ARG A 167 -17.51 0.41 9.15
CA ARG A 167 -16.39 0.93 8.37
C ARG A 167 -16.64 0.84 6.87
N PHE A 168 -17.12 -0.31 6.40
CA PHE A 168 -17.41 -0.55 4.98
C PHE A 168 -18.47 0.42 4.45
N ARG A 169 -19.54 0.65 5.22
CA ARG A 169 -20.55 1.65 4.89
C ARG A 169 -19.97 3.06 4.83
N ARG A 170 -19.15 3.44 5.82
CA ARG A 170 -18.57 4.79 5.87
C ARG A 170 -17.54 5.00 4.74
N GLU A 171 -16.78 3.99 4.35
CA GLU A 171 -15.90 4.03 3.16
C GLU A 171 -16.69 4.38 1.89
N PHE A 172 -17.83 3.70 1.68
CA PHE A 172 -18.76 4.03 0.59
C PHE A 172 -19.27 5.47 0.69
N GLU A 173 -19.76 5.89 1.86
CA GLU A 173 -20.32 7.23 2.08
C GLU A 173 -19.29 8.34 1.82
N ILE A 174 -18.05 8.18 2.29
CA ILE A 174 -16.95 9.13 2.03
C ILE A 174 -16.63 9.17 0.54
N THR A 175 -16.44 8.02 -0.09
CA THR A 175 -16.13 7.96 -1.53
C THR A 175 -17.25 8.60 -2.36
N LYS A 176 -18.51 8.33 -2.02
CA LYS A 176 -19.68 8.94 -2.66
C LYS A 176 -19.71 10.46 -2.47
N SER A 177 -19.34 10.97 -1.30
CA SER A 177 -19.28 12.42 -1.02
C SER A 177 -18.21 13.16 -1.84
N CYS A 178 -17.29 12.42 -2.44
CA CYS A 178 -16.23 12.93 -3.31
C CYS A 178 -16.49 12.72 -4.81
N SER A 179 -17.67 12.23 -5.20
CA SER A 179 -17.99 11.84 -6.59
C SER A 179 -17.99 12.98 -7.63
N ASP A 180 -18.04 14.24 -7.19
CA ASP A 180 -17.87 15.40 -8.07
C ASP A 180 -16.39 15.68 -8.43
N ILE A 181 -15.44 15.01 -7.77
CA ILE A 181 -14.03 15.01 -8.14
C ILE A 181 -13.81 13.89 -9.16
N GLU A 182 -13.58 14.24 -10.43
CA GLU A 182 -13.45 13.28 -11.54
C GLU A 182 -12.38 12.19 -11.28
N SER A 183 -11.30 12.56 -10.58
CA SER A 183 -10.20 11.67 -10.22
C SER A 183 -10.43 10.87 -8.93
N ILE A 184 -11.67 10.81 -8.43
CA ILE A 184 -12.11 9.83 -7.43
C ILE A 184 -12.96 8.77 -8.14
N ILE A 185 -12.79 7.51 -7.75
CA ILE A 185 -13.57 6.42 -8.33
C ILE A 185 -15.06 6.62 -8.02
N ASN A 186 -15.91 6.44 -9.02
CA ASN A 186 -17.34 6.53 -8.79
C ASN A 186 -17.86 5.24 -8.15
N VAL A 187 -18.61 5.42 -7.05
CA VAL A 187 -19.42 4.39 -6.41
C VAL A 187 -20.90 4.71 -6.61
N TYR A 188 -21.73 3.69 -6.77
CA TYR A 188 -23.14 3.86 -7.15
C TYR A 188 -24.07 3.67 -5.96
N ASP A 189 -24.50 2.44 -5.70
CA ASP A 189 -25.52 2.11 -4.70
C ASP A 189 -24.96 1.16 -3.65
N PHE A 190 -25.32 1.42 -2.39
CA PHE A 190 -24.98 0.55 -1.26
C PHE A 190 -26.17 -0.33 -0.90
N ASN A 191 -25.97 -1.64 -0.95
CA ASN A 191 -26.94 -2.63 -0.53
C ASN A 191 -26.67 -3.04 0.92
N ILE A 192 -27.64 -2.73 1.80
CA ILE A 192 -27.55 -3.01 3.23
C ILE A 192 -27.78 -4.49 3.58
N ASP A 193 -28.52 -5.24 2.76
CA ASP A 193 -28.91 -6.62 3.05
C ASP A 193 -27.71 -7.57 2.95
N ASN A 194 -26.83 -7.31 1.98
CA ASN A 194 -25.65 -8.13 1.73
C ASN A 194 -24.32 -7.38 1.91
N TYR A 195 -24.36 -6.15 2.44
CA TYR A 195 -23.21 -5.27 2.66
C TYR A 195 -22.30 -5.21 1.42
N SER A 196 -22.83 -4.70 0.33
CA SER A 196 -22.11 -4.53 -0.93
C SER A 196 -22.39 -3.18 -1.58
N TYR A 197 -21.50 -2.74 -2.47
CA TYR A 197 -21.77 -1.63 -3.37
C TYR A 197 -21.08 -1.83 -4.71
N THR A 198 -21.60 -1.18 -5.75
CA THR A 198 -21.00 -1.19 -7.08
C THR A 198 -20.13 0.03 -7.32
N MET A 199 -19.08 -0.14 -8.13
CA MET A 199 -18.14 0.90 -8.52
C MET A 199 -17.66 0.74 -9.97
N GLU A 200 -17.04 1.78 -10.52
CA GLU A 200 -16.41 1.73 -11.84
C GLU A 200 -15.40 0.58 -11.93
N LYS A 201 -15.34 -0.05 -13.10
CA LYS A 201 -14.31 -1.05 -13.39
C LYS A 201 -13.02 -0.34 -13.77
N ALA A 202 -11.96 -0.64 -13.04
CA ALA A 202 -10.61 -0.18 -13.39
C ALA A 202 -9.93 -1.10 -14.41
N ASP A 203 -9.05 -0.51 -15.22
CA ASP A 203 -8.20 -1.24 -16.16
C ASP A 203 -7.00 -1.85 -15.43
N PHE A 204 -6.29 -1.02 -14.66
CA PHE A 204 -5.10 -1.42 -13.89
C PHE A 204 -4.98 -0.63 -12.58
N THR A 205 -4.29 -1.20 -11.60
CA THR A 205 -3.78 -0.43 -10.44
C THR A 205 -2.51 0.33 -10.84
N LEU A 206 -2.20 1.42 -10.13
CA LEU A 206 -0.91 2.10 -10.24
C LEU A 206 0.24 1.13 -9.93
N ALA A 207 0.05 0.22 -8.96
CA ALA A 207 1.01 -0.81 -8.63
C ALA A 207 1.41 -1.67 -9.83
N ASN A 208 0.43 -2.18 -10.58
CA ASN A 208 0.68 -3.01 -11.75
C ASN A 208 1.24 -2.17 -12.89
N TYR A 209 0.66 -1.00 -13.14
CA TYR A 209 1.07 -0.12 -14.22
C TYR A 209 2.57 0.26 -14.15
N ILE A 210 3.06 0.63 -12.96
CA ILE A 210 4.48 0.98 -12.75
C ILE A 210 5.41 -0.23 -12.87
N LYS A 211 4.97 -1.43 -12.47
CA LYS A 211 5.78 -2.64 -12.56
C LYS A 211 5.88 -3.21 -13.98
N GLU A 212 4.82 -3.04 -14.76
CA GLU A 212 4.70 -3.61 -16.11
C GLU A 212 5.14 -2.65 -17.22
N SER A 213 5.37 -1.37 -16.89
CA SER A 213 5.71 -0.32 -17.88
C SER A 213 7.06 0.32 -17.61
N GLU A 214 7.86 0.49 -18.66
CA GLU A 214 9.00 1.42 -18.64
C GLU A 214 8.53 2.82 -19.00
N LEU A 215 8.55 3.74 -18.02
CA LEU A 215 8.04 5.10 -18.19
C LEU A 215 9.19 6.12 -18.13
N PRO A 216 9.21 7.10 -19.05
CA PRO A 216 10.09 8.25 -18.89
C PRO A 216 9.69 9.09 -17.67
N ASP A 217 10.65 9.81 -17.10
CA ASP A 217 10.45 10.63 -15.90
C ASP A 217 9.31 11.65 -16.06
N GLU A 218 9.11 12.22 -17.25
CA GLU A 218 8.03 13.17 -17.52
C GLU A 218 6.64 12.55 -17.30
N SER A 219 6.43 11.31 -17.76
CA SER A 219 5.19 10.57 -17.53
C SER A 219 5.00 10.28 -16.03
N LYS A 220 6.07 9.89 -15.32
CA LYS A 220 6.05 9.68 -13.87
C LYS A 220 5.68 10.95 -13.11
N PHE A 221 6.25 12.09 -13.49
CA PHE A 221 5.92 13.39 -12.88
C PHE A 221 4.47 13.78 -13.11
N ASN A 222 3.93 13.54 -14.31
CA ASN A 222 2.52 13.79 -14.61
C ASN A 222 1.58 12.91 -13.80
N ILE A 223 1.91 11.63 -13.60
CA ILE A 223 1.16 10.72 -12.73
C ILE A 223 1.16 11.26 -11.29
N LEU A 224 2.32 11.59 -10.74
CA LEU A 224 2.47 12.09 -9.37
C LEU A 224 1.73 13.41 -9.15
N ARG A 225 1.80 14.32 -10.12
CA ARG A 225 1.08 15.60 -10.07
C ARG A 225 -0.44 15.40 -10.04
N GLN A 226 -0.97 14.47 -10.82
CA GLN A 226 -2.41 14.13 -10.81
C GLN A 226 -2.86 13.51 -9.48
N ILE A 227 -2.05 12.60 -8.91
CA ILE A 227 -2.33 11.99 -7.60
C ILE A 227 -2.34 13.06 -6.52
N LEU A 228 -1.28 13.87 -6.43
CA LEU A 228 -1.17 14.95 -5.44
C LEU A 228 -2.30 15.99 -5.60
N HIS A 229 -2.65 16.34 -6.84
CA HIS A 229 -3.77 17.23 -7.11
C HIS A 229 -5.09 16.68 -6.58
N THR A 230 -5.37 15.41 -6.87
CA THR A 230 -6.57 14.71 -6.36
C THR A 230 -6.65 14.77 -4.84
N ILE A 231 -5.58 14.41 -4.14
CA ILE A 231 -5.56 14.43 -2.68
C ILE A 231 -5.61 15.85 -2.12
N SER A 232 -5.07 16.85 -2.83
CA SER A 232 -5.23 18.26 -2.44
C SER A 232 -6.71 18.69 -2.40
N LEU A 233 -7.53 18.22 -3.36
CA LEU A 233 -8.97 18.51 -3.39
C LEU A 233 -9.69 17.83 -2.24
N VAL A 234 -9.34 16.57 -1.94
CA VAL A 234 -9.84 15.81 -0.79
C VAL A 234 -9.51 16.53 0.53
N HIS A 235 -8.25 16.91 0.74
CA HIS A 235 -7.80 17.60 1.96
C HIS A 235 -8.47 18.97 2.16
N LYS A 236 -8.81 19.68 1.07
CA LYS A 236 -9.56 20.94 1.13
C LYS A 236 -10.98 20.77 1.67
N ARG A 237 -11.56 19.57 1.57
CA ARG A 237 -12.84 19.21 2.19
C ARG A 237 -12.71 18.73 3.63
N GLY A 238 -11.49 18.71 4.19
CA GLY A 238 -11.24 18.18 5.53
C GLY A 238 -11.33 16.65 5.61
N ILE A 239 -11.34 15.96 4.46
CA ILE A 239 -11.37 14.49 4.38
C ILE A 239 -9.92 13.99 4.35
N LEU A 240 -9.67 12.89 5.05
CA LEU A 240 -8.41 12.14 5.05
C LEU A 240 -8.63 10.80 4.34
N HIS A 241 -7.64 10.31 3.63
CA HIS A 241 -7.69 9.02 2.96
C HIS A 241 -7.21 7.87 3.85
N ARG A 242 -6.13 8.05 4.61
CA ARG A 242 -5.55 7.13 5.63
C ARG A 242 -5.13 5.73 5.17
N ASP A 243 -5.25 5.42 3.89
CA ASP A 243 -4.87 4.12 3.31
C ASP A 243 -4.37 4.30 1.87
N LEU A 244 -3.65 5.41 1.63
CA LEU A 244 -3.07 5.70 0.32
C LEU A 244 -1.97 4.69 -0.01
N SER A 245 -2.10 4.03 -1.15
CA SER A 245 -1.09 3.13 -1.68
C SER A 245 -1.28 2.95 -3.20
N PRO A 246 -0.27 2.43 -3.92
CA PRO A 246 -0.42 2.17 -5.36
C PRO A 246 -1.49 1.12 -5.71
N THR A 247 -1.99 0.32 -4.76
CA THR A 247 -3.08 -0.63 -5.00
C THR A 247 -4.47 0.01 -4.93
N ASN A 248 -4.57 1.19 -4.31
CA ASN A 248 -5.82 1.95 -4.15
C ASN A 248 -5.91 3.13 -5.14
N ILE A 249 -4.99 3.19 -6.09
CA ILE A 249 -4.97 4.16 -7.19
C ILE A 249 -5.10 3.38 -8.48
N PHE A 250 -6.04 3.78 -9.33
CA PHE A 250 -6.47 3.05 -10.51
C PHE A 250 -6.30 3.89 -11.77
N PHE A 251 -6.12 3.22 -12.90
CA PHE A 251 -6.31 3.78 -14.22
C PHE A 251 -7.66 3.31 -14.77
N ILE A 252 -8.48 4.25 -15.22
CA ILE A 252 -9.76 3.99 -15.87
C ILE A 252 -9.83 4.84 -17.14
N ASN A 253 -9.79 4.20 -18.31
CA ASN A 253 -9.76 4.88 -19.61
C ASN A 253 -8.63 5.93 -19.71
N GLY A 254 -7.46 5.62 -19.14
CA GLY A 254 -6.29 6.52 -19.11
C GLY A 254 -6.35 7.64 -18.05
N ILE A 255 -7.42 7.73 -17.27
CA ILE A 255 -7.56 8.70 -16.17
C ILE A 255 -7.16 8.04 -14.85
N ILE A 256 -6.37 8.74 -14.04
CA ILE A 256 -6.01 8.29 -12.70
C ILE A 256 -7.17 8.57 -11.75
N LYS A 257 -7.60 7.54 -11.04
CA LYS A 257 -8.65 7.61 -10.02
C LYS A 257 -8.20 7.04 -8.69
N VAL A 258 -8.45 7.77 -7.60
CA VAL A 258 -8.19 7.30 -6.24
C VAL A 258 -9.45 6.66 -5.65
N ALA A 259 -9.28 5.59 -4.90
CA ALA A 259 -10.35 4.77 -4.35
C ALA A 259 -10.03 4.35 -2.91
N ASP A 260 -10.99 3.69 -2.26
CA ASP A 260 -10.80 3.01 -0.98
C ASP A 260 -10.34 3.95 0.15
N PHE A 261 -11.20 4.92 0.48
CA PHE A 261 -11.03 5.81 1.62
C PHE A 261 -11.07 5.02 2.93
N GLY A 262 -9.89 4.58 3.37
CA GLY A 262 -9.71 3.86 4.60
C GLY A 262 -9.99 4.73 5.83
N LEU A 263 -10.61 4.14 6.85
CA LEU A 263 -10.77 4.82 8.15
C LEU A 263 -9.60 4.54 9.11
N GLY A 264 -8.53 3.93 8.59
CA GLY A 264 -7.38 3.50 9.36
C GLY A 264 -7.45 2.03 9.79
N LYS A 265 -6.40 1.27 9.48
CA LYS A 265 -6.26 -0.12 9.89
C LYS A 265 -5.90 -0.19 11.37
N ASN A 266 -6.89 -0.38 12.24
CA ASN A 266 -6.59 -0.69 13.64
C ASN A 266 -5.89 -2.05 13.67
N ILE A 267 -4.59 -2.05 13.99
CA ILE A 267 -3.73 -3.24 14.07
C ILE A 267 -4.32 -4.27 15.04
N ASN A 268 -5.12 -3.84 16.03
CA ASN A 268 -5.83 -4.73 16.96
C ASN A 268 -6.86 -5.68 16.30
N ILE A 269 -7.26 -5.45 15.04
CA ILE A 269 -8.10 -6.39 14.29
C ILE A 269 -7.24 -7.38 13.48
N LEU A 270 -6.00 -7.01 13.14
CA LEU A 270 -5.04 -7.90 12.47
C LEU A 270 -4.39 -8.90 13.43
N THR A 271 -4.44 -8.65 14.74
CA THR A 271 -3.89 -9.56 15.77
C THR A 271 -4.84 -10.69 16.19
N SER A 272 -6.12 -10.68 15.76
CA SER A 272 -7.03 -11.80 16.04
C SER A 272 -6.85 -12.93 15.01
N HIS A 273 -5.85 -13.78 15.23
CA HIS A 273 -5.69 -15.15 14.68
C HIS A 273 -5.81 -15.39 13.16
N GLN A 274 -5.91 -14.36 12.31
CA GLN A 274 -5.90 -14.52 10.86
C GLN A 274 -4.51 -14.20 10.31
N THR A 275 -3.95 -15.14 9.55
CA THR A 275 -2.72 -14.97 8.76
C THR A 275 -2.77 -13.65 8.02
N ILE A 276 -1.83 -12.75 8.35
CA ILE A 276 -1.64 -11.49 7.63
C ILE A 276 -1.23 -11.87 6.21
N ASP A 277 -2.13 -11.67 5.25
CA ASP A 277 -1.80 -11.88 3.83
C ASP A 277 -0.61 -11.01 3.42
N THR A 278 0.24 -11.53 2.54
CA THR A 278 1.44 -10.83 2.03
C THR A 278 1.12 -9.48 1.39
N ALA A 279 -0.06 -9.34 0.78
CA ALA A 279 -0.56 -8.07 0.25
C ALA A 279 -0.83 -7.03 1.37
N SER A 280 -1.31 -7.46 2.53
CA SER A 280 -1.52 -6.59 3.69
C SER A 280 -0.20 -6.12 4.30
N PHE A 281 0.86 -6.94 4.21
CA PHE A 281 2.20 -6.58 4.65
C PHE A 281 2.82 -5.49 3.75
N GLY A 282 2.63 -5.58 2.43
CA GLY A 282 3.12 -4.57 1.47
C GLY A 282 2.49 -3.19 1.65
N GLN A 283 1.27 -3.11 2.17
CA GLN A 283 0.58 -1.84 2.39
C GLN A 283 1.09 -1.08 3.63
N LEU A 284 1.71 -1.79 4.60
CA LEU A 284 2.31 -1.16 5.78
C LEU A 284 3.48 -0.23 5.42
N PHE A 285 4.16 -0.46 4.30
CA PHE A 285 5.24 0.42 3.84
C PHE A 285 4.78 1.84 3.52
N TYR A 286 3.48 2.07 3.33
CA TYR A 286 2.91 3.38 3.02
C TYR A 286 2.28 4.06 4.24
N CYS A 287 2.15 3.36 5.37
CA CYS A 287 1.55 3.90 6.59
C CYS A 287 2.55 4.80 7.33
N ALA A 288 2.10 5.97 7.77
CA ALA A 288 2.90 6.84 8.62
C ALA A 288 3.11 6.20 10.00
N PRO A 289 4.24 6.45 10.69
CA PRO A 289 4.52 5.88 12.02
C PRO A 289 3.39 6.07 13.03
N GLU A 290 2.81 7.28 13.07
CA GLU A 290 1.71 7.61 13.99
C GLU A 290 0.41 6.86 13.69
N GLN A 291 0.19 6.43 12.45
CA GLN A 291 -0.96 5.59 12.09
C GLN A 291 -0.83 4.17 12.66
N LEU A 292 0.40 3.71 12.90
CA LEU A 292 0.68 2.39 13.46
C LEU A 292 0.57 2.37 14.99
N THR A 293 0.85 3.48 15.67
CA THR A 293 0.69 3.60 17.13
C THR A 293 -0.74 3.93 17.52
N LEU A 294 -1.29 5.05 17.03
CA LEU A 294 -2.60 5.57 17.43
C LEU A 294 -3.30 6.24 16.24
N LEU A 295 -4.20 5.51 15.59
CA LEU A 295 -4.98 6.02 14.45
C LEU A 295 -5.75 7.33 14.65
N LYS A 296 -5.99 7.75 15.90
CA LYS A 296 -6.62 9.03 16.21
C LYS A 296 -5.70 10.23 15.96
N GLU A 297 -4.39 10.00 15.95
CA GLU A 297 -3.36 11.01 15.71
C GLU A 297 -3.07 11.20 14.22
N ALA A 298 -3.68 10.38 13.36
CA ALA A 298 -3.54 10.49 11.91
C ALA A 298 -4.26 11.73 11.37
N ASP A 299 -3.51 12.59 10.68
CA ASP A 299 -3.98 13.83 10.07
C ASP A 299 -3.57 13.93 8.58
N LYS A 300 -3.63 15.13 8.01
CA LYS A 300 -3.26 15.38 6.60
C LYS A 300 -1.78 15.08 6.33
N SER A 301 -0.91 15.24 7.33
CA SER A 301 0.52 14.95 7.23
C SER A 301 0.80 13.44 7.20
N SER A 302 -0.12 12.62 7.72
CA SER A 302 -0.06 11.16 7.55
C SER A 302 -0.32 10.74 6.10
N ASP A 303 -1.30 11.35 5.43
CA ASP A 303 -1.53 11.13 3.99
C ASP A 303 -0.33 11.63 3.16
N VAL A 304 0.32 12.72 3.57
CA VAL A 304 1.57 13.22 2.97
C VAL A 304 2.69 12.20 3.06
N TYR A 305 2.85 11.51 4.20
CA TYR A 305 3.82 10.42 4.33
C TYR A 305 3.55 9.33 3.28
N SER A 306 2.31 8.86 3.17
CA SER A 306 1.93 7.85 2.17
C SER A 306 2.23 8.32 0.74
N LEU A 307 1.94 9.58 0.43
CA LEU A 307 2.27 10.20 -0.86
C LEU A 307 3.78 10.23 -1.14
N GLY A 308 4.60 10.49 -0.12
CA GLY A 308 6.08 10.44 -0.25
C GLY A 308 6.57 9.05 -0.62
N ARG A 309 5.98 8.01 -0.03
CA ARG A 309 6.28 6.60 -0.34
C ARG A 309 5.78 6.21 -1.74
N ILE A 310 4.64 6.77 -2.18
CA ILE A 310 4.14 6.62 -3.56
C ILE A 310 5.10 7.28 -4.55
N ILE A 311 5.69 8.45 -4.25
CA ILE A 311 6.73 9.07 -5.09
C ILE A 311 7.90 8.09 -5.28
N ASN A 312 8.46 7.55 -4.20
CA ASN A 312 9.57 6.60 -4.28
C ASN A 312 9.21 5.40 -5.18
N PHE A 313 8.01 4.82 -4.97
CA PHE A 313 7.54 3.68 -5.75
C PHE A 313 7.35 4.01 -7.24
N VAL A 314 6.72 5.13 -7.58
CA VAL A 314 6.52 5.52 -8.99
C VAL A 314 7.86 5.78 -9.68
N MET A 315 8.84 6.34 -8.96
CA MET A 315 10.15 6.64 -9.53
C MET A 315 11.01 5.39 -9.72
N THR A 316 10.95 4.42 -8.80
CA THR A 316 11.95 3.34 -8.70
C THR A 316 11.38 1.91 -8.70
N GLY A 317 10.06 1.74 -8.53
CA GLY A 317 9.42 0.45 -8.29
C GLY A 317 9.48 -0.03 -6.83
N ASP A 318 10.15 0.69 -5.92
CA ASP A 318 10.28 0.35 -4.50
C ASP A 318 9.97 1.57 -3.60
N PRO A 319 8.98 1.50 -2.68
CA PRO A 319 8.65 2.61 -1.79
C PRO A 319 9.78 3.01 -0.82
N ASN A 320 10.79 2.15 -0.61
CA ASN A 320 11.94 2.42 0.26
C ASN A 320 13.16 3.00 -0.48
N ASN A 321 13.15 3.02 -1.80
CA ASN A 321 14.29 3.49 -2.57
C ASN A 321 14.17 5.00 -2.85
N PHE A 322 15.02 5.79 -2.21
CA PHE A 322 15.10 7.24 -2.36
C PHE A 322 16.09 7.69 -3.44
N SER A 323 16.70 6.77 -4.18
CA SER A 323 17.72 7.06 -5.20
C SER A 323 17.07 7.49 -6.53
N HIS A 324 16.37 8.61 -6.51
CA HIS A 324 15.70 9.20 -7.68
C HIS A 324 15.71 10.72 -7.64
N THR A 325 15.32 11.35 -8.75
CA THR A 325 15.36 12.81 -8.95
C THR A 325 14.50 13.58 -7.94
N LEU A 326 13.32 13.06 -7.58
CA LEU A 326 12.41 13.66 -6.58
C LEU A 326 12.76 13.38 -5.09
N ARG A 327 13.99 12.98 -4.78
CA ARG A 327 14.39 12.57 -3.42
C ARG A 327 14.09 13.61 -2.34
N SER A 328 14.32 14.90 -2.62
CA SER A 328 14.09 15.99 -1.66
C SER A 328 12.61 16.05 -1.26
N ILE A 329 11.70 15.97 -2.24
CA ILE A 329 10.26 15.99 -2.02
C ILE A 329 9.82 14.77 -1.19
N SER A 330 10.26 13.56 -1.56
CA SER A 330 9.86 12.36 -0.84
C SER A 330 10.46 12.27 0.56
N THR A 331 11.73 12.68 0.74
CA THR A 331 12.39 12.69 2.06
C THR A 331 11.69 13.63 3.03
N LYS A 332 11.35 14.85 2.60
CA LYS A 332 10.56 15.80 3.41
C LYS A 332 9.21 15.21 3.77
N ALA A 333 8.49 14.65 2.79
CA ALA A 333 7.18 14.04 3.02
C ALA A 333 7.22 12.83 3.98
N THR A 334 8.30 12.04 3.97
CA THR A 334 8.44 10.84 4.81
C THR A 334 9.24 11.06 6.08
N ASN A 335 9.41 12.30 6.55
CA ASN A 335 10.09 12.57 7.82
C ASN A 335 9.39 11.81 8.96
N ILE A 336 10.15 11.28 9.93
CA ILE A 336 9.58 10.56 11.06
C ILE A 336 8.74 11.50 11.92
N ASP A 337 9.21 12.73 12.14
CA ASP A 337 8.47 13.77 12.86
C ASP A 337 7.53 14.49 11.88
N PRO A 338 6.19 14.43 12.12
CA PRO A 338 5.19 15.08 11.27
C PRO A 338 5.37 16.59 11.09
N ASN A 339 5.99 17.28 12.06
CA ASN A 339 6.16 18.74 12.01
C ASN A 339 7.10 19.19 10.89
N TYR A 340 7.98 18.31 10.40
CA TYR A 340 8.89 18.59 9.29
C TYR A 340 8.38 18.08 7.94
N ARG A 341 7.18 17.50 7.91
CA ARG A 341 6.52 17.12 6.64
C ARG A 341 5.81 18.33 6.03
N TYR A 342 5.33 18.16 4.80
CA TYR A 342 4.33 19.08 4.28
C TYR A 342 3.06 18.98 5.12
N GLU A 343 2.46 20.12 5.46
CA GLU A 343 1.25 20.18 6.29
C GLU A 343 0.09 19.40 5.65
N ASN A 344 -0.02 19.45 4.31
CA ASN A 344 -1.03 18.75 3.55
C ASN A 344 -0.61 18.52 2.08
N ALA A 345 -1.41 17.77 1.33
CA ALA A 345 -1.16 17.48 -0.08
C ALA A 345 -1.12 18.71 -1.00
N THR A 346 -1.75 19.84 -0.63
CA THR A 346 -1.63 21.10 -1.40
C THR A 346 -0.21 21.64 -1.30
N ASP A 347 0.36 21.67 -0.10
CA ASP A 347 1.73 22.17 0.10
C ASP A 347 2.76 21.25 -0.54
N MET A 348 2.54 19.94 -0.47
CA MET A 348 3.36 18.96 -1.18
C MET A 348 3.27 19.10 -2.70
N LEU A 349 2.08 19.32 -3.26
CA LEU A 349 1.89 19.60 -4.68
C LEU A 349 2.61 20.88 -5.10
N ASN A 350 2.54 21.94 -4.28
CA ASN A 350 3.27 23.17 -4.52
C ASN A 350 4.79 22.93 -4.52
N GLY A 351 5.29 22.15 -3.56
CA GLY A 351 6.69 21.71 -3.52
C GLY A 351 7.12 20.99 -4.79
N LEU A 352 6.32 20.01 -5.27
CA LEU A 352 6.59 19.31 -6.52
C LEU A 352 6.55 20.25 -7.74
N ASN A 353 5.55 21.13 -7.83
CA ASN A 353 5.44 22.06 -8.96
C ASN A 353 6.58 23.08 -8.97
N SER A 354 6.99 23.57 -7.80
CA SER A 354 8.20 24.39 -7.67
C SER A 354 9.41 23.63 -8.17
N TRP A 355 9.62 22.38 -7.72
CA TRP A 355 10.69 21.49 -8.16
C TRP A 355 10.73 21.31 -9.69
N LEU A 356 9.58 21.02 -10.30
CA LEU A 356 9.48 20.87 -11.76
C LEU A 356 9.82 22.17 -12.49
N ARG A 357 9.35 23.32 -11.95
CA ARG A 357 9.64 24.64 -12.50
C ARG A 357 11.14 24.98 -12.43
N ILE A 358 11.85 24.52 -11.40
CA ILE A 358 13.32 24.69 -11.28
C ILE A 358 14.03 24.12 -12.50
N ARG A 359 13.61 22.92 -12.90
CA ARG A 359 14.30 22.12 -13.91
C ARG A 359 13.83 22.41 -15.32
N SER A 360 12.67 23.05 -15.48
CA SER A 360 12.13 23.48 -16.77
C SER A 360 12.55 24.89 -17.20
N HIS A 361 13.05 25.73 -16.28
CA HIS A 361 13.39 27.13 -16.58
C HIS A 361 14.90 27.43 -16.46
N GLU A 362 15.48 27.88 -17.57
CA GLU A 362 16.87 28.37 -17.67
C GLU A 362 17.20 29.48 -16.65
N SER A 363 16.23 30.31 -16.27
CA SER A 363 16.40 31.46 -15.36
C SER A 363 15.99 31.20 -13.90
N PHE A 364 15.54 30.00 -13.53
CA PHE A 364 15.12 29.75 -12.14
C PHE A 364 16.28 29.90 -11.15
N LYS A 365 17.46 29.39 -11.53
CA LYS A 365 18.68 29.52 -10.72
C LYS A 365 18.98 31.00 -10.44
N GLU A 366 18.79 31.88 -11.41
CA GLU A 366 18.98 33.32 -11.24
C GLU A 366 18.01 33.89 -10.21
N LYS A 367 16.72 33.55 -10.28
CA LYS A 367 15.71 33.98 -9.30
C LYS A 367 15.98 33.50 -7.87
N ILE A 368 16.46 32.25 -7.71
CA ILE A 368 16.88 31.75 -6.40
C ILE A 368 18.04 32.59 -5.86
N TRP A 369 19.05 32.84 -6.69
CA TRP A 369 20.17 33.66 -6.26
C TRP A 369 19.76 35.10 -5.96
N GLU A 370 18.78 35.67 -6.66
CA GLU A 370 18.19 36.96 -6.30
C GLU A 370 17.55 36.94 -4.92
N LYS A 371 16.72 35.93 -4.61
CA LYS A 371 16.10 35.77 -3.29
C LYS A 371 17.15 35.61 -2.18
N ILE A 372 18.16 34.76 -2.40
CA ILE A 372 19.27 34.55 -1.44
C ILE A 372 20.02 35.87 -1.20
N ASN A 373 20.30 36.63 -2.26
CA ASN A 373 20.98 37.92 -2.15
C ASN A 373 20.13 38.97 -1.40
N GLN A 374 18.81 38.86 -1.46
CA GLN A 374 17.86 39.67 -0.69
C GLN A 374 17.69 39.20 0.77
N GLY A 375 18.31 38.08 1.15
CA GLY A 375 18.17 37.50 2.50
C GLY A 375 16.82 36.81 2.74
N ILE A 376 16.11 36.44 1.67
CA ILE A 376 14.88 35.68 1.75
C ILE A 376 15.25 34.20 1.90
N PHE A 377 14.56 33.48 2.78
CA PHE A 377 14.61 32.03 2.88
C PHE A 377 13.18 31.48 2.83
N ASP A 378 12.88 30.67 1.83
CA ASP A 378 11.57 30.05 1.61
C ASP A 378 11.71 28.61 1.11
N ASN A 379 10.58 27.92 0.91
CA ASN A 379 10.56 26.54 0.44
C ASN A 379 11.26 26.35 -0.93
N ASP A 380 11.29 27.35 -1.81
CA ASP A 380 11.98 27.23 -3.10
C ASP A 380 13.51 27.14 -2.87
N ILE A 381 14.03 27.91 -1.91
CA ILE A 381 15.46 27.93 -1.54
C ILE A 381 15.85 26.66 -0.77
N GLU A 382 15.03 26.24 0.18
CA GLU A 382 15.25 24.99 0.92
C GLU A 382 15.39 23.81 -0.05
N ASN A 383 14.45 23.67 -1.00
CA ASN A 383 14.51 22.64 -2.02
C ASN A 383 15.75 22.78 -2.91
N TYR A 384 16.09 24.01 -3.32
CA TYR A 384 17.29 24.26 -4.12
C TYR A 384 18.57 23.81 -3.40
N ILE A 385 18.72 24.09 -2.10
CA ILE A 385 19.87 23.66 -1.28
C ILE A 385 19.96 22.13 -1.21
N TYR A 386 18.84 21.44 -0.96
CA TYR A 386 18.79 19.98 -0.96
C TYR A 386 19.30 19.37 -2.28
N GLU A 387 19.04 20.04 -3.41
CA GLU A 387 19.43 19.57 -4.74
C GLU A 387 20.87 19.88 -5.14
N MET A 388 21.54 20.82 -4.49
CA MET A 388 22.90 21.20 -4.86
C MET A 388 23.81 19.98 -4.79
N SER A 389 24.60 19.69 -5.84
CA SER A 389 25.64 18.67 -5.70
C SER A 389 26.65 19.10 -4.62
N GLU A 390 27.40 18.16 -4.04
CA GLU A 390 28.52 18.50 -3.11
C GLU A 390 29.44 19.56 -3.72
N LYS A 391 29.72 19.40 -5.02
CA LYS A 391 30.48 20.35 -5.82
C LYS A 391 29.83 21.74 -5.86
N ASP A 392 28.55 21.81 -6.22
CA ASP A 392 27.85 23.10 -6.35
C ASP A 392 27.70 23.79 -5.00
N LEU A 393 27.46 23.03 -3.93
CA LEU A 393 27.37 23.53 -2.56
C LEU A 393 28.69 24.18 -2.15
N CYS A 394 29.81 23.44 -2.25
CA CYS A 394 31.13 23.95 -1.89
C CYS A 394 31.57 25.13 -2.75
N LEU A 395 31.40 25.05 -4.08
CA LEU A 395 31.71 26.15 -4.97
C LEU A 395 30.83 27.37 -4.71
N SER A 396 29.58 27.20 -4.28
CA SER A 396 28.72 28.33 -3.93
C SER A 396 29.15 28.98 -2.61
N CYS A 397 29.59 28.21 -1.62
CA CYS A 397 30.23 28.77 -0.41
C CYS A 397 31.42 29.66 -0.77
N ILE A 398 32.27 29.21 -1.70
CA ILE A 398 33.44 29.96 -2.16
C ILE A 398 33.03 31.24 -2.93
N ASN A 399 32.14 31.09 -3.92
CA ASN A 399 31.91 32.15 -4.91
C ASN A 399 30.79 33.15 -4.55
N LYS A 400 29.88 32.80 -3.63
CA LYS A 400 28.68 33.60 -3.31
C LYS A 400 28.75 34.29 -1.95
N GLY A 401 29.77 33.97 -1.15
CA GLY A 401 30.10 34.70 0.07
C GLY A 401 29.05 34.59 1.19
N THR A 402 29.00 35.63 2.03
CA THR A 402 28.30 35.62 3.33
C THR A 402 26.79 35.42 3.24
N ARG A 403 26.12 35.92 2.18
CA ARG A 403 24.68 35.73 2.00
C ARG A 403 24.29 34.27 1.86
N PHE A 404 25.11 33.49 1.16
CA PHE A 404 24.87 32.06 1.04
C PHE A 404 25.14 31.34 2.38
N THR A 405 26.16 31.77 3.13
CA THR A 405 26.40 31.26 4.49
C THR A 405 25.21 31.52 5.43
N GLU A 406 24.65 32.73 5.43
CA GLU A 406 23.44 33.07 6.21
C GLU A 406 22.23 32.20 5.79
N CYS A 407 22.10 31.95 4.50
CA CYS A 407 21.08 31.07 3.94
C CYS A 407 21.25 29.60 4.39
N LEU A 408 22.49 29.09 4.39
CA LEU A 408 22.79 27.75 4.90
C LEU A 408 22.50 27.66 6.40
N LEU A 409 22.85 28.67 7.20
CA LEU A 409 22.50 28.69 8.62
C LEU A 409 20.99 28.69 8.83
N SER A 410 20.23 29.43 8.01
CA SER A 410 18.76 29.41 8.05
C SER A 410 18.20 28.02 7.75
N PHE A 411 18.77 27.33 6.75
CA PHE A 411 18.44 25.94 6.43
C PHE A 411 18.79 24.97 7.57
N MET A 412 19.99 25.08 8.13
CA MET A 412 20.44 24.20 9.21
C MET A 412 19.64 24.39 10.51
N ASN A 413 19.09 25.57 10.76
CA ASN A 413 18.27 25.85 11.93
C ASN A 413 16.82 25.34 11.81
N LEU A 414 16.42 24.75 10.67
CA LEU A 414 15.11 24.12 10.54
C LEU A 414 14.98 22.93 11.48
N ASP A 415 15.96 22.02 11.46
CA ASP A 415 16.10 20.90 12.39
C ASP A 415 17.50 20.26 12.33
N ASP A 416 17.77 19.34 13.26
CA ASP A 416 19.06 18.64 13.36
C ASP A 416 19.39 17.78 12.13
N SER A 417 18.38 17.29 11.39
CA SER A 417 18.61 16.51 10.17
C SER A 417 19.09 17.39 9.02
N HIS A 418 18.58 18.62 8.89
CA HIS A 418 19.06 19.63 7.95
C HIS A 418 20.48 20.07 8.29
N ALA A 419 20.75 20.31 9.57
CA ALA A 419 22.08 20.63 10.04
C ALA A 419 23.10 19.52 9.71
N THR A 420 22.76 18.29 10.07
CA THR A 420 23.58 17.10 9.79
C THR A 420 23.80 16.91 8.29
N TYR A 421 22.75 17.10 7.47
CA TYR A 421 22.84 16.98 6.03
C TYR A 421 23.85 17.95 5.41
N ILE A 422 23.79 19.23 5.78
CA ILE A 422 24.71 20.25 5.23
C ILE A 422 26.14 20.00 5.66
N ILE A 423 26.36 19.78 6.97
CA ILE A 423 27.72 19.70 7.49
C ILE A 423 28.44 18.47 6.95
N GLN A 424 27.77 17.32 6.84
CA GLN A 424 28.34 16.11 6.25
C GLN A 424 28.62 16.27 4.76
N LYS A 425 27.72 16.92 4.02
CA LYS A 425 27.87 17.14 2.57
C LYS A 425 29.04 18.06 2.24
N ILE A 426 29.33 19.03 3.13
CA ILE A 426 30.52 19.87 3.03
C ILE A 426 31.77 19.08 3.41
N ASP A 427 31.77 18.44 4.59
CA ASP A 427 32.92 17.74 5.14
C ASP A 427 33.46 16.64 4.22
N SER A 428 32.56 15.95 3.52
CA SER A 428 32.89 14.85 2.60
C SER A 428 33.98 15.20 1.61
N ASN A 429 34.08 16.47 1.19
CA ASN A 429 34.81 16.82 -0.02
C ASN A 429 35.26 18.28 -0.15
N TYR A 430 34.97 19.19 0.79
CA TYR A 430 35.24 20.63 0.60
C TYR A 430 36.72 20.96 0.29
N VAL A 431 37.65 20.20 0.89
CA VAL A 431 39.11 20.37 0.70
C VAL A 431 39.49 20.32 -0.77
N GLN A 432 38.87 19.44 -1.58
CA GLN A 432 39.21 19.28 -3.00
C GLN A 432 38.86 20.52 -3.85
N TYR A 433 38.02 21.41 -3.32
CA TYR A 433 37.55 22.60 -4.01
C TYR A 433 38.30 23.87 -3.59
N ILE A 434 39.17 23.79 -2.58
CA ILE A 434 40.05 24.88 -2.15
C ILE A 434 41.22 24.95 -3.13
N LYS A 435 41.25 25.99 -3.97
CA LYS A 435 42.32 26.20 -4.97
C LYS A 435 43.27 27.33 -4.55
N ARG A 436 42.76 28.27 -3.77
CA ARG A 436 43.49 29.39 -3.18
C ARG A 436 43.31 29.38 -1.67
N PHE A 437 44.24 29.99 -0.95
CA PHE A 437 44.13 30.11 0.50
C PHE A 437 42.84 30.83 0.92
N GLU A 438 42.39 31.85 0.18
CA GLU A 438 41.13 32.55 0.47
C GLU A 438 39.87 31.68 0.30
N ASP A 439 39.91 30.62 -0.51
CA ASP A 439 38.75 29.74 -0.74
C ASP A 439 38.37 28.96 0.53
N ALA A 440 39.27 28.88 1.51
CA ALA A 440 39.03 28.21 2.79
C ALA A 440 38.21 29.08 3.78
N ASP A 441 38.19 30.40 3.60
CA ASP A 441 37.59 31.33 4.56
C ASP A 441 36.07 31.17 4.73
N PRO A 442 35.27 30.88 3.68
CA PRO A 442 33.85 30.64 3.84
C PRO A 442 33.53 29.41 4.70
N PHE A 443 34.32 28.34 4.57
CA PHE A 443 34.15 27.13 5.37
C PHE A 443 34.50 27.38 6.85
N ALA A 444 35.60 28.09 7.12
CA ALA A 444 35.93 28.53 8.47
C ALA A 444 34.87 29.46 9.08
N SER A 445 34.27 30.33 8.25
CA SER A 445 33.23 31.25 8.72
C SER A 445 31.92 30.53 9.04
N LEU A 446 31.50 29.59 8.19
CA LEU A 446 30.35 28.73 8.45
C LEU A 446 30.56 27.90 9.72
N ALA A 447 31.69 27.20 9.82
CA ALA A 447 32.03 26.40 10.99
C ALA A 447 32.06 27.23 12.29
N TYR A 448 32.62 28.43 12.24
CA TYR A 448 32.62 29.35 13.38
C TYR A 448 31.20 29.77 13.82
N GLU A 449 30.30 30.10 12.87
CA GLU A 449 28.92 30.45 13.24
C GLU A 449 28.11 29.24 13.73
N ILE A 450 28.38 28.03 13.23
CA ILE A 450 27.81 26.78 13.76
C ILE A 450 28.22 26.60 15.22
N LEU A 451 29.52 26.66 15.52
CA LEU A 451 30.06 26.49 16.88
C LEU A 451 29.61 27.57 17.87
N LYS A 452 29.13 28.72 17.36
CA LYS A 452 28.56 29.80 18.16
C LYS A 452 27.05 29.65 18.37
N GLY A 453 26.39 28.84 17.53
CA GLY A 453 24.95 28.58 17.55
C GLY A 453 24.54 27.44 18.49
N HIS A 454 23.31 26.97 18.33
CA HIS A 454 22.74 25.87 19.11
C HIS A 454 22.50 24.65 18.21
N PHE A 455 23.56 23.93 17.88
CA PHE A 455 23.51 22.69 17.10
C PHE A 455 23.89 21.48 17.96
N SER A 456 23.55 20.27 17.50
CA SER A 456 23.93 19.04 18.20
C SER A 456 25.45 18.85 18.24
N TYR A 457 25.90 18.02 19.19
CA TYR A 457 27.31 17.69 19.34
C TYR A 457 27.92 17.15 18.03
N ASN A 458 27.21 16.27 17.32
CA ASN A 458 27.70 15.69 16.06
C ASN A 458 27.95 16.76 14.99
N VAL A 459 27.06 17.75 14.88
CA VAL A 459 27.22 18.87 13.95
C VAL A 459 28.39 19.77 14.38
N ASN A 460 28.50 20.08 15.69
CA ASN A 460 29.58 20.88 16.24
C ASN A 460 30.94 20.20 16.11
N GLU A 461 31.03 18.89 16.28
CA GLU A 461 32.25 18.10 16.16
C GLU A 461 32.83 18.23 14.74
N VAL A 462 32.00 18.00 13.71
CA VAL A 462 32.43 18.14 12.31
C VAL A 462 32.83 19.59 12.00
N ALA A 463 32.05 20.57 12.49
CA ALA A 463 32.40 21.99 12.32
C ALA A 463 33.75 22.33 12.97
N ALA A 464 34.05 21.79 14.16
CA ALA A 464 35.32 21.98 14.84
C ALA A 464 36.50 21.42 14.03
N TYR A 465 36.37 20.22 13.45
CA TYR A 465 37.39 19.65 12.58
C TYR A 465 37.63 20.49 11.32
N ILE A 466 36.56 20.97 10.67
CA ILE A 466 36.69 21.87 9.51
C ILE A 466 37.43 23.15 9.92
N LEU A 467 37.04 23.78 11.03
CA LEU A 467 37.68 25.02 11.49
C LEU A 467 39.15 24.82 11.85
N LYS A 468 39.47 23.71 12.55
CA LYS A 468 40.85 23.31 12.89
C LYS A 468 41.70 23.12 11.64
N TYR A 469 41.19 22.36 10.67
CA TYR A 469 41.89 22.09 9.41
C TYR A 469 42.21 23.38 8.66
N VAL A 470 41.22 24.28 8.52
CA VAL A 470 41.46 25.57 7.87
C VAL A 470 42.45 26.43 8.66
N ALA A 471 42.41 26.41 9.99
CA ALA A 471 43.30 27.19 10.84
C ALA A 471 44.75 26.71 10.79
N TYR A 472 45.01 25.42 10.89
CA TYR A 472 46.36 24.89 11.12
C TYR A 472 46.95 24.16 9.91
N ASP A 473 46.17 23.34 9.19
CA ASP A 473 46.67 22.62 8.01
C ASP A 473 46.77 23.53 6.78
N ILE A 474 45.76 24.37 6.54
CA ILE A 474 45.81 25.41 5.48
C ILE A 474 46.56 26.67 5.97
N ASN A 475 46.78 26.79 7.29
CA ASN A 475 47.47 27.91 7.93
C ASN A 475 46.79 29.28 7.72
N ARG A 476 45.46 29.35 7.88
CA ARG A 476 44.70 30.62 7.79
C ARG A 476 44.65 31.35 9.13
N PHE A 477 45.37 32.46 9.24
CA PHE A 477 45.36 33.32 10.44
C PHE A 477 43.95 33.80 10.85
N ASN A 478 43.07 34.09 9.89
CA ASN A 478 41.67 34.46 10.20
C ASN A 478 40.94 33.34 10.95
N ALA A 479 41.14 32.08 10.54
CA ALA A 479 40.56 30.92 11.23
C ALA A 479 41.20 30.68 12.61
N GLN A 480 42.51 30.89 12.75
CA GLN A 480 43.19 30.84 14.06
C GLN A 480 42.59 31.84 15.06
N HIS A 481 42.36 33.10 14.63
CA HIS A 481 41.70 34.10 15.47
C HIS A 481 40.23 33.75 15.79
N LYS A 482 39.53 33.05 14.90
CA LYS A 482 38.18 32.54 15.19
C LYS A 482 38.21 31.49 16.29
N ILE A 483 39.19 30.58 16.26
CA ILE A 483 39.40 29.59 17.33
C ILE A 483 39.71 30.28 18.66
N GLU A 484 40.65 31.23 18.69
CA GLU A 484 40.98 32.00 19.90
C GLU A 484 39.75 32.68 20.50
N ARG A 485 38.87 33.24 19.65
CA ARG A 485 37.61 33.86 20.11
C ARG A 485 36.62 32.85 20.68
N LEU A 486 36.53 31.65 20.09
CA LEU A 486 35.66 30.59 20.62
C LEU A 486 36.14 30.13 21.99
N ILE A 487 37.43 29.82 22.12
CA ILE A 487 38.05 29.38 23.38
C ILE A 487 37.87 30.45 24.46
N ASN A 488 38.19 31.72 24.16
CA ASN A 488 38.04 32.82 25.13
C ASN A 488 36.59 33.06 25.57
N LYS A 489 35.60 32.74 24.74
CA LYS A 489 34.18 32.87 25.08
C LYS A 489 33.65 31.67 25.89
N GLY A 490 34.38 30.55 25.88
CA GLY A 490 33.96 29.28 26.43
C GLY A 490 33.20 28.45 25.40
N VAL A 491 33.75 27.27 25.09
CA VAL A 491 33.10 26.22 24.28
C VAL A 491 33.03 24.93 25.09
N GLU A 492 32.27 23.94 24.63
CA GLU A 492 32.23 22.64 25.31
C GLU A 492 33.63 21.99 25.38
N PRO A 493 34.03 21.37 26.50
CA PRO A 493 35.40 20.86 26.68
C PRO A 493 35.87 19.88 25.60
N LEU A 494 34.97 19.04 25.09
CA LEU A 494 35.28 18.09 24.01
C LEU A 494 35.56 18.83 22.69
N ILE A 495 34.82 19.89 22.39
CA ILE A 495 35.02 20.74 21.22
C ILE A 495 36.31 21.57 21.37
N GLU A 496 36.57 22.10 22.57
CA GLU A 496 37.82 22.81 22.88
C GLU A 496 39.03 21.95 22.56
N THR A 497 39.01 20.69 23.00
CA THR A 497 40.08 19.70 22.74
C THR A 497 40.32 19.48 21.24
N ILE A 498 39.27 19.53 20.42
CA ILE A 498 39.41 19.43 18.95
C ILE A 498 40.07 20.69 18.39
N LEU A 499 39.63 21.87 18.84
CA LEU A 499 40.11 23.15 18.33
C LEU A 499 41.55 23.48 18.75
N GLU A 500 42.04 22.93 19.85
CA GLU A 500 43.42 23.07 20.29
C GLU A 500 44.41 22.46 19.28
N ARG A 501 45.59 23.08 19.21
CA ARG A 501 46.62 22.76 18.21
C ARG A 501 47.26 21.40 18.41
#